data_AF-A0AAN8EXH7-F1
#
_entry.id   AF-A0AAN8EXH7-F1
#
_cell.length_a   1.000
_cell.length_b   1.000
_cell.length_c   1.000
_cell.angle_alpha   90.00
_cell.angle_beta   90.00
_cell.angle_gamma   90.00
#
_symmetry.space_group_name_H-M   'P 1'
#
loop_
_entity.id
_entity.type
_entity.pdbx_description
1 polymer ?
#
loop_
_entity_poly.entity_id
_entity_poly.type
_entity_poly.pdbx_seq_one_letter_code
_entity_poly.pdbx_strand_id
1 'polypeptide(L)'
;MAPSSVPAPFAEPLLPQLDPEFNQYYTEKHHKVRAYVRNFVETELLPNAQEWETKGEVPDYVRQKYCDAGFAIVHPVVDEEDAGGVTPIAGIPHNDWDVWCGVIVGDELNRMGWCGVSWGLNGGNGIGCPPISRFGTKEQRRRWLPKVARGELRFCLGITEPDGGSDVANLRTTAERRGDKYIVNGAKKWITNGIWADYCTTAVRTGGPSHGGISLLVIPLKAPGVTTRRMENQGVHASGSTYITFEDVEVPLDHLLGKENQGFPLIMSNFNPERLSLATAALRLSRVCVQDAYEYACDRETFGKKLIEHEAIRQKFATFGLLIEPAHAFLEQLCYIIEQSRVTGKEVNVGGMTALLKVMSTRCLEKVCREAQQIMGGAGYAKSGRGARIEQISRDPCCAARSS
;
A
#
# COMPACT_ATOMS: atom_id res chain seq x y z
N MET A 1 23.92 -4.92 17.05
CA MET A 1 24.76 -3.71 17.21
C MET A 1 23.95 -2.54 16.69
N ALA A 2 23.86 -1.44 17.44
CA ALA A 2 23.28 -0.21 16.91
C ALA A 2 24.12 0.27 15.72
N PRO A 3 23.53 0.60 14.55
CA PRO A 3 24.30 1.09 13.42
C PRO A 3 25.08 2.35 13.84
N SER A 4 26.38 2.35 13.56
CA SER A 4 27.39 3.31 14.04
C SER A 4 27.41 4.65 13.31
N SER A 5 26.26 5.12 12.82
CA SER A 5 26.13 6.42 12.18
C SER A 5 24.84 7.07 12.65
N VAL A 6 24.94 8.28 13.20
CA VAL A 6 23.75 9.12 13.46
C VAL A 6 22.97 9.21 12.14
N PRO A 7 21.67 8.84 12.12
CA PRO A 7 20.89 8.85 10.89
C PRO A 7 20.83 10.27 10.32
N ALA A 8 20.74 10.38 9.00
CA ALA A 8 20.57 11.67 8.33
C ALA A 8 19.36 12.43 8.94
N PRO A 9 19.44 13.76 9.09
CA PRO A 9 18.31 14.55 9.61
C PRO A 9 17.03 14.24 8.83
N PHE A 10 15.93 13.98 9.55
CA PHE A 10 14.62 13.63 9.00
C PHE A 10 14.55 12.30 8.20
N ALA A 11 15.62 11.49 8.15
CA ALA A 11 15.56 10.15 7.55
C ALA A 11 14.81 9.13 8.44
N GLU A 12 14.69 9.42 9.72
CA GLU A 12 13.82 8.72 10.67
C GLU A 12 12.88 9.71 11.35
N PRO A 13 11.74 9.24 11.88
CA PRO A 13 10.97 10.00 12.86
C PRO A 13 11.89 10.50 13.99
N LEU A 14 11.61 11.70 14.50
CA LEU A 14 12.48 12.35 15.49
C LEU A 14 12.65 11.46 16.72
N LEU A 15 13.85 11.45 17.31
CA LEU A 15 14.16 10.55 18.43
C LEU A 15 13.12 10.59 19.57
N PRO A 16 12.60 11.76 20.02
CA PRO A 16 11.53 11.79 21.03
C PRO A 16 10.23 11.13 20.57
N GLN A 17 9.94 11.10 19.26
CA GLN A 17 8.79 10.36 18.72
C GLN A 17 9.02 8.85 18.74
N LEU A 18 10.27 8.37 18.81
CA LEU A 18 10.56 6.93 18.87
C LEU A 18 10.97 6.49 20.28
N ASP A 19 11.02 7.39 21.25
CA ASP A 19 11.36 7.03 22.62
C ASP A 19 10.10 6.57 23.37
N PRO A 20 10.01 5.30 23.81
CA PRO A 20 8.86 4.82 24.58
C PRO A 20 8.65 5.58 25.90
N GLU A 21 9.70 6.17 26.46
CA GLU A 21 9.60 6.93 27.72
C GLU A 21 8.84 8.24 27.52
N PHE A 22 8.96 8.86 26.33
CA PHE A 22 8.39 10.18 26.03
C PHE A 22 7.26 10.14 25.01
N ASN A 23 7.05 9.02 24.31
CA ASN A 23 5.97 8.85 23.35
C ASN A 23 4.92 7.84 23.82
N GLN A 24 3.74 8.35 24.19
CA GLN A 24 2.57 7.56 24.59
C GLN A 24 1.98 6.65 23.50
N TYR A 25 2.36 6.85 22.23
CA TYR A 25 1.87 6.06 21.09
C TYR A 25 2.70 4.81 20.83
N TYR A 26 4.01 4.83 21.10
CA TYR A 26 4.88 3.69 20.86
C TYR A 26 5.18 2.91 22.13
N THR A 27 5.00 1.60 22.04
CA THR A 27 5.31 0.66 23.12
C THR A 27 6.39 -0.31 22.66
N GLU A 28 6.94 -1.12 23.56
CA GLU A 28 7.91 -2.17 23.19
C GLU A 28 7.43 -3.08 22.05
N LYS A 29 6.12 -3.35 21.98
CA LYS A 29 5.52 -4.13 20.88
C LYS A 29 5.80 -3.46 19.53
N HIS A 30 5.60 -2.15 19.44
CA HIS A 30 5.77 -1.37 18.22
C HIS A 30 7.24 -1.34 17.79
N HIS A 31 8.15 -1.25 18.76
CA HIS A 31 9.59 -1.38 18.50
C HIS A 31 9.99 -2.77 17.98
N LYS A 32 9.43 -3.84 18.56
CA LYS A 32 9.65 -5.22 18.10
C LYS A 32 9.17 -5.41 16.67
N VAL A 33 7.97 -4.94 16.33
CA VAL A 33 7.43 -4.97 14.96
C VAL A 33 8.37 -4.20 14.02
N ARG A 34 8.74 -2.96 14.36
CA ARG A 34 9.63 -2.13 13.54
C ARG A 34 10.96 -2.82 13.25
N ALA A 35 11.61 -3.36 14.27
CA ALA A 35 12.89 -4.04 14.13
C ALA A 35 12.78 -5.31 13.25
N TYR A 36 11.71 -6.10 13.44
CA TYR A 36 11.46 -7.30 12.65
C TYR A 36 11.24 -6.97 11.17
N VAL A 37 10.37 -6.01 10.84
CA VAL A 37 10.09 -5.63 9.45
C VAL A 37 11.33 -5.02 8.81
N ARG A 38 12.04 -4.13 9.52
CA ARG A 38 13.27 -3.53 9.01
C ARG A 38 14.31 -4.58 8.66
N ASN A 39 14.56 -5.54 9.55
CA ASN A 39 15.50 -6.63 9.29
C ASN A 39 15.09 -7.42 8.03
N PHE A 40 13.81 -7.80 7.92
CA PHE A 40 13.32 -8.51 6.73
C PHE A 40 13.51 -7.70 5.44
N VAL A 41 13.22 -6.40 5.46
CA VAL A 41 13.42 -5.51 4.31
C VAL A 41 14.89 -5.43 3.93
N GLU A 42 15.78 -5.20 4.90
CA GLU A 42 17.22 -5.05 4.66
C GLU A 42 17.88 -6.33 4.18
N THR A 43 17.44 -7.51 4.64
CA THR A 43 18.07 -8.79 4.28
C THR A 43 17.44 -9.48 3.08
N GLU A 44 16.10 -9.50 2.98
CA GLU A 44 15.41 -10.31 1.98
C GLU A 44 14.97 -9.52 0.74
N LEU A 45 14.63 -8.23 0.90
CA LEU A 45 13.99 -7.45 -0.17
C LEU A 45 14.94 -6.45 -0.83
N LEU A 46 15.48 -5.53 -0.04
CA LEU A 46 16.25 -4.38 -0.50
C LEU A 46 17.43 -4.73 -1.42
N PRO A 47 18.23 -5.80 -1.19
CA PRO A 47 19.38 -6.12 -2.03
C PRO A 47 19.04 -6.39 -3.50
N ASN A 48 17.82 -6.86 -3.79
CA ASN A 48 17.39 -7.27 -5.13
C ASN A 48 16.24 -6.41 -5.68
N ALA A 49 15.75 -5.44 -4.91
CA ALA A 49 14.56 -4.66 -5.21
C ALA A 49 14.62 -3.95 -6.58
N GLN A 50 15.77 -3.37 -6.91
CA GLN A 50 15.99 -2.69 -8.19
C GLN A 50 15.90 -3.65 -9.38
N GLU A 51 16.45 -4.86 -9.23
CA GLU A 51 16.43 -5.88 -10.28
C GLU A 51 14.99 -6.32 -10.55
N TRP A 52 14.23 -6.61 -9.50
CA TRP A 52 12.84 -7.04 -9.61
C TRP A 52 11.95 -5.96 -10.19
N GLU A 53 12.13 -4.71 -9.76
CA GLU A 53 11.42 -3.57 -10.33
C GLU A 53 11.73 -3.43 -11.83
N THR A 54 13.00 -3.55 -12.23
CA THR A 54 13.40 -3.47 -13.65
C THR A 54 12.84 -4.64 -14.48
N LYS A 55 12.80 -5.85 -13.92
CA LYS A 55 12.19 -7.03 -14.55
C LYS A 55 10.67 -6.94 -14.58
N GLY A 56 10.08 -6.13 -13.72
CA GLY A 56 8.63 -5.98 -13.60
C GLY A 56 7.96 -7.14 -12.85
N GLU A 57 8.70 -7.91 -12.06
CA GLU A 57 8.13 -8.99 -11.26
C GLU A 57 9.03 -9.34 -10.07
N VAL A 58 8.39 -9.86 -9.02
CA VAL A 58 9.09 -10.39 -7.84
C VAL A 58 9.06 -11.92 -7.91
N PRO A 59 10.20 -12.62 -7.73
CA PRO A 59 10.24 -14.08 -7.79
C PRO A 59 9.31 -14.74 -6.77
N ASP A 60 8.68 -15.85 -7.17
CA ASP A 60 7.70 -16.56 -6.32
C ASP A 60 8.28 -17.05 -4.99
N TYR A 61 9.56 -17.44 -4.94
CA TYR A 61 10.18 -17.86 -3.67
C TYR A 61 10.28 -16.71 -2.65
N VAL A 62 10.46 -15.47 -3.12
CA VAL A 62 10.47 -14.28 -2.26
C VAL A 62 9.07 -13.99 -1.76
N ARG A 63 8.08 -14.13 -2.64
CA ARG A 63 6.67 -14.04 -2.27
C ARG A 63 6.30 -15.07 -1.21
N GLN A 64 6.76 -16.31 -1.34
CA GLN A 64 6.51 -17.34 -0.33
C GLN A 64 7.14 -16.97 1.02
N LYS A 65 8.41 -16.53 1.04
CA LYS A 65 9.04 -16.01 2.26
C LYS A 65 8.27 -14.84 2.89
N TYR A 66 7.73 -13.95 2.06
CA TYR A 66 6.91 -12.83 2.50
C TYR A 66 5.60 -13.30 3.16
N CYS A 67 4.95 -14.31 2.58
CA CYS A 67 3.78 -14.97 3.18
C CYS A 67 4.14 -15.68 4.49
N ASP A 68 5.21 -16.49 4.52
CA ASP A 68 5.66 -17.24 5.69
C ASP A 68 6.02 -16.33 6.87
N ALA A 69 6.53 -15.12 6.58
CA ALA A 69 6.83 -14.09 7.57
C ALA A 69 5.59 -13.36 8.12
N GLY A 70 4.39 -13.70 7.65
CA GLY A 70 3.11 -13.15 8.11
C GLY A 70 2.63 -11.91 7.37
N PHE A 71 3.34 -11.43 6.36
CA PHE A 71 3.02 -10.16 5.71
C PHE A 71 1.86 -10.23 4.69
N ALA A 72 1.44 -11.44 4.31
CA ALA A 72 0.25 -11.65 3.48
C ALA A 72 -1.05 -11.66 4.28
N ILE A 73 -0.97 -11.63 5.62
CA ILE A 73 -2.14 -11.55 6.50
C ILE A 73 -2.82 -10.19 6.31
N VAL A 74 -4.14 -10.22 6.17
CA VAL A 74 -4.96 -9.04 5.89
C VAL A 74 -5.72 -8.66 7.15
N HIS A 75 -5.48 -7.45 7.66
CA HIS A 75 -6.16 -6.96 8.86
C HIS A 75 -7.49 -6.23 8.52
N PRO A 76 -8.55 -6.39 9.34
CA PRO A 76 -8.57 -7.16 10.60
C PRO A 76 -8.63 -8.67 10.36
N VAL A 77 -7.99 -9.43 11.24
CA VAL A 77 -8.20 -10.88 11.35
C VAL A 77 -9.41 -11.06 12.26
N VAL A 78 -10.48 -11.68 11.76
CA VAL A 78 -11.75 -11.81 12.52
C VAL A 78 -11.76 -13.10 13.31
N ASP A 79 -11.41 -14.21 12.66
CA ASP A 79 -11.24 -15.52 13.27
C ASP A 79 -9.77 -15.96 13.18
N GLU A 80 -9.25 -16.70 14.16
CA GLU A 80 -7.87 -17.25 14.09
C GLU A 80 -7.66 -18.13 12.83
N GLU A 81 -8.72 -18.79 12.37
CA GLU A 81 -8.71 -19.56 11.13
C GLU A 81 -8.34 -18.70 9.92
N ASP A 82 -8.72 -17.42 9.88
CA ASP A 82 -8.44 -16.50 8.76
C ASP A 82 -6.93 -16.29 8.55
N ALA A 83 -6.12 -16.43 9.61
CA ALA A 83 -4.67 -16.33 9.55
C ALA A 83 -4.00 -17.57 8.94
N GLY A 84 -4.75 -18.65 8.72
CA GLY A 84 -4.27 -19.85 8.03
C GLY A 84 -3.12 -20.58 8.73
N GLY A 85 -2.92 -20.35 10.03
CA GLY A 85 -1.83 -20.92 10.82
C GLY A 85 -0.46 -20.30 10.57
N VAL A 86 -0.40 -19.18 9.83
CA VAL A 86 0.85 -18.46 9.56
C VAL A 86 1.33 -17.75 10.82
N THR A 87 2.64 -17.72 11.01
CA THR A 87 3.23 -17.08 12.19
C THR A 87 2.96 -15.57 12.16
N PRO A 88 2.44 -14.98 13.25
CA PRO A 88 2.20 -13.54 13.30
C PRO A 88 3.49 -12.74 13.17
N ILE A 89 3.40 -11.55 12.56
CA ILE A 89 4.54 -10.64 12.37
C ILE A 89 5.15 -10.31 13.74
N ALA A 90 6.46 -10.51 13.88
CA ALA A 90 7.22 -10.31 15.12
C ALA A 90 6.65 -11.08 16.34
N GLY A 91 5.88 -12.15 16.11
CA GLY A 91 5.23 -12.92 17.17
C GLY A 91 4.11 -12.18 17.89
N ILE A 92 3.62 -11.06 17.35
CA ILE A 92 2.53 -10.29 17.97
C ILE A 92 1.19 -10.98 17.71
N PRO A 93 0.46 -11.41 18.76
CA PRO A 93 -0.85 -12.04 18.59
C PRO A 93 -1.83 -11.16 17.80
N HIS A 94 -2.71 -11.76 17.00
CA HIS A 94 -3.67 -10.99 16.19
C HIS A 94 -4.59 -10.10 17.02
N ASN A 95 -4.95 -10.51 18.24
CA ASN A 95 -5.76 -9.72 19.17
C ASN A 95 -5.03 -8.50 19.75
N ASP A 96 -3.70 -8.54 19.77
CA ASP A 96 -2.84 -7.45 20.24
C ASP A 96 -2.40 -6.51 19.11
N TRP A 97 -2.79 -6.82 17.87
CA TRP A 97 -2.47 -6.05 16.67
C TRP A 97 -3.34 -4.80 16.57
N ASP A 98 -2.72 -3.64 16.73
CA ASP A 98 -3.38 -2.33 16.63
C ASP A 98 -3.02 -1.60 15.33
N VAL A 99 -3.62 -0.41 15.15
CA VAL A 99 -3.39 0.44 13.97
C VAL A 99 -1.90 0.78 13.80
N TRP A 100 -1.16 0.96 14.90
CA TRP A 100 0.26 1.32 14.88
C TRP A 100 1.12 0.21 14.30
N CYS A 101 0.86 -1.05 14.66
CA CYS A 101 1.52 -2.20 14.03
C CYS A 101 1.37 -2.17 12.50
N GLY A 102 0.15 -1.92 11.99
CA GLY A 102 -0.11 -1.83 10.55
C GLY A 102 0.63 -0.68 9.86
N VAL A 103 0.65 0.51 10.49
CA VAL A 103 1.39 1.68 9.98
C VAL A 103 2.88 1.42 9.97
N ILE A 104 3.44 0.77 11.00
CA ILE A 104 4.87 0.43 11.07
C ILE A 104 5.26 -0.57 9.98
N VAL A 105 4.43 -1.58 9.70
CA VAL A 105 4.68 -2.51 8.59
C VAL A 105 4.73 -1.74 7.27
N GLY A 106 3.72 -0.90 6.99
CA GLY A 106 3.68 -0.09 5.77
C GLY A 106 4.87 0.87 5.66
N ASP A 107 5.23 1.51 6.77
CA ASP A 107 6.37 2.41 6.88
C ASP A 107 7.69 1.69 6.61
N GLU A 108 8.01 0.59 7.28
CA GLU A 108 9.29 -0.10 7.07
C GLU A 108 9.38 -0.80 5.70
N LEU A 109 8.29 -1.38 5.16
CA LEU A 109 8.29 -1.97 3.82
C LEU A 109 8.62 -0.94 2.72
N ASN A 110 8.17 0.31 2.89
CA ASN A 110 8.44 1.37 1.93
C ASN A 110 9.84 2.01 2.07
N ARG A 111 10.62 1.66 3.11
CA ARG A 111 12.04 2.05 3.24
C ARG A 111 12.87 1.60 2.05
N MET A 112 12.46 0.51 1.43
CA MET A 112 13.08 -0.04 0.25
C MET A 112 13.19 1.02 -0.86
N GLY A 113 12.14 1.80 -1.13
CA GLY A 113 12.14 2.83 -2.19
C GLY A 113 11.81 2.32 -3.60
N TRP A 114 11.48 1.03 -3.75
CA TRP A 114 10.98 0.42 -4.98
C TRP A 114 9.52 0.00 -4.76
N CYS A 115 8.56 0.92 -4.94
CA CYS A 115 7.17 0.69 -4.53
C CYS A 115 6.51 -0.44 -5.31
N GLY A 116 6.88 -0.64 -6.59
CA GLY A 116 6.33 -1.72 -7.40
C GLY A 116 6.60 -3.09 -6.81
N VAL A 117 7.74 -3.32 -6.15
CA VAL A 117 8.05 -4.59 -5.46
C VAL A 117 7.10 -4.82 -4.29
N SER A 118 6.90 -3.81 -3.44
CA SER A 118 5.97 -3.89 -2.30
C SER A 118 4.53 -4.16 -2.76
N TRP A 119 4.10 -3.47 -3.81
CA TRP A 119 2.77 -3.67 -4.40
C TRP A 119 2.64 -5.02 -5.10
N GLY A 120 3.69 -5.48 -5.76
CA GLY A 120 3.78 -6.79 -6.38
C GLY A 120 3.72 -7.94 -5.38
N LEU A 121 4.23 -7.75 -4.15
CA LEU A 121 4.17 -8.76 -3.09
C LEU A 121 2.77 -8.85 -2.46
N ASN A 122 2.16 -7.71 -2.09
CA ASN A 122 0.93 -7.72 -1.30
C ASN A 122 -0.12 -6.67 -1.68
N GLY A 123 0.17 -5.77 -2.62
CA GLY A 123 -0.70 -4.64 -2.95
C GLY A 123 -2.14 -5.07 -3.29
N GLY A 124 -2.31 -6.09 -4.12
CA GLY A 124 -3.62 -6.62 -4.47
C GLY A 124 -4.36 -7.29 -3.30
N ASN A 125 -3.67 -8.10 -2.48
CA ASN A 125 -4.26 -8.74 -1.31
C ASN A 125 -4.68 -7.69 -0.27
N GLY A 126 -3.82 -6.71 -0.03
CA GLY A 126 -4.01 -5.64 0.95
C GLY A 126 -5.23 -4.74 0.69
N ILE A 127 -5.75 -4.72 -0.55
CA ILE A 127 -6.96 -3.96 -0.91
C ILE A 127 -8.13 -4.84 -1.35
N GLY A 128 -7.87 -6.04 -1.90
CA GLY A 128 -8.90 -6.95 -2.42
C GLY A 128 -9.51 -7.86 -1.35
N CYS A 129 -8.73 -8.25 -0.34
CA CYS A 129 -9.18 -9.12 0.75
C CYS A 129 -9.89 -8.42 1.92
N PRO A 130 -9.60 -7.16 2.31
CA PRO A 130 -10.26 -6.55 3.46
C PRO A 130 -11.80 -6.52 3.38
N PRO A 131 -12.45 -6.31 2.21
CA PRO A 131 -13.90 -6.44 2.10
C PRO A 131 -14.42 -7.84 2.46
N ILE A 132 -13.67 -8.89 2.15
CA ILE A 132 -14.00 -10.28 2.50
C ILE A 132 -13.85 -10.49 4.00
N SER A 133 -12.75 -10.03 4.59
CA SER A 133 -12.53 -10.10 6.04
C SER A 133 -13.65 -9.41 6.81
N ARG A 134 -14.04 -8.20 6.40
CA ARG A 134 -15.02 -7.38 7.14
C ARG A 134 -16.47 -7.76 6.89
N PHE A 135 -16.83 -8.12 5.67
CA PHE A 135 -18.24 -8.27 5.25
C PHE A 135 -18.56 -9.62 4.63
N GLY A 136 -17.56 -10.48 4.42
CA GLY A 136 -17.77 -11.83 3.92
C GLY A 136 -18.43 -12.73 4.97
N THR A 137 -19.18 -13.72 4.50
CA THR A 137 -19.71 -14.78 5.36
C THR A 137 -18.58 -15.62 5.95
N LYS A 138 -18.90 -16.42 6.97
CA LYS A 138 -17.90 -17.32 7.58
C LYS A 138 -17.33 -18.30 6.55
N GLU A 139 -18.17 -18.79 5.64
CA GLU A 139 -17.80 -19.69 4.57
C GLU A 139 -16.88 -19.02 3.54
N GLN A 140 -17.17 -17.76 3.17
CA GLN A 140 -16.33 -16.98 2.27
C GLN A 140 -14.95 -16.70 2.88
N ARG A 141 -14.89 -16.30 4.15
CA ARG A 141 -13.63 -16.07 4.85
C ARG A 141 -12.78 -17.35 4.91
N ARG A 142 -13.36 -18.45 5.39
CA ARG A 142 -12.72 -19.78 5.45
C ARG A 142 -12.24 -20.28 4.09
N ARG A 143 -12.97 -19.97 3.02
CA ARG A 143 -12.63 -20.38 1.65
C ARG A 143 -11.36 -19.70 1.14
N TRP A 144 -11.16 -18.42 1.45
CA TRP A 144 -10.16 -17.58 0.79
C TRP A 144 -9.03 -17.09 1.71
N LEU A 145 -9.34 -16.49 2.87
CA LEU A 145 -8.34 -15.80 3.70
C LEU A 145 -7.19 -16.70 4.17
N PRO A 146 -7.43 -17.94 4.65
CA PRO A 146 -6.36 -18.83 5.08
C PRO A 146 -5.38 -19.16 3.93
N LYS A 147 -5.91 -19.30 2.71
CA LYS A 147 -5.12 -19.60 1.51
C LYS A 147 -4.32 -18.39 1.04
N VAL A 148 -4.86 -17.18 1.19
CA VAL A 148 -4.12 -15.94 0.94
C VAL A 148 -2.97 -15.79 1.92
N ALA A 149 -3.21 -16.03 3.22
CA ALA A 149 -2.18 -15.97 4.25
C ALA A 149 -1.00 -16.90 3.94
N ARG A 150 -1.27 -18.14 3.52
CA ARG A 150 -0.24 -19.13 3.13
C ARG A 150 0.39 -18.88 1.76
N GLY A 151 -0.08 -17.90 1.00
CA GLY A 151 0.42 -17.60 -0.34
C GLY A 151 -0.07 -18.54 -1.44
N GLU A 152 -1.13 -19.31 -1.21
CA GLU A 152 -1.75 -20.21 -2.19
C GLU A 152 -2.69 -19.48 -3.15
N LEU A 153 -3.31 -18.39 -2.69
CA LEU A 153 -4.20 -17.55 -3.49
C LEU A 153 -3.76 -16.09 -3.50
N ARG A 154 -4.01 -15.42 -4.62
CA ARG A 154 -3.80 -13.97 -4.77
C ARG A 154 -5.10 -13.27 -5.12
N PHE A 155 -5.28 -12.09 -4.54
CA PHE A 155 -6.40 -11.21 -4.81
C PHE A 155 -5.94 -9.91 -5.45
N CYS A 156 -6.87 -9.27 -6.15
CA CYS A 156 -6.81 -7.86 -6.53
C CYS A 156 -8.17 -7.19 -6.34
N LEU A 157 -8.22 -5.87 -6.49
CA LEU A 157 -9.45 -5.09 -6.35
C LEU A 157 -9.79 -4.39 -7.67
N GLY A 158 -10.98 -4.66 -8.22
CA GLY A 158 -11.47 -4.18 -9.50
C GLY A 158 -12.56 -3.11 -9.36
N ILE A 159 -12.16 -1.86 -9.10
CA ILE A 159 -13.12 -0.74 -9.01
C ILE A 159 -13.10 0.09 -10.29
N THR A 160 -11.95 0.69 -10.59
CA THR A 160 -11.78 1.67 -11.67
C THR A 160 -11.97 1.06 -13.05
N GLU A 161 -12.60 1.84 -13.91
CA GLU A 161 -12.93 1.47 -15.28
C GLU A 161 -12.21 2.38 -16.29
N PRO A 162 -12.10 1.97 -17.56
CA PRO A 162 -11.56 2.82 -18.62
C PRO A 162 -12.29 4.16 -18.75
N ASP A 163 -13.61 4.13 -18.56
CA ASP A 163 -14.51 5.28 -18.73
C ASP A 163 -14.75 6.07 -17.44
N GLY A 164 -14.23 5.60 -16.29
CA GLY A 164 -14.51 6.20 -14.99
C GLY A 164 -13.57 5.75 -13.87
N GLY A 165 -12.88 6.70 -13.23
CA GLY A 165 -12.04 6.50 -12.06
C GLY A 165 -12.59 7.16 -10.80
N SER A 166 -12.57 8.48 -10.74
CA SER A 166 -13.07 9.25 -9.60
C SER A 166 -14.60 9.13 -9.42
N ASP A 167 -15.33 8.89 -10.51
CA ASP A 167 -16.79 8.71 -10.51
C ASP A 167 -17.18 7.23 -10.46
N VAL A 168 -16.83 6.58 -9.35
CA VAL A 168 -17.12 5.14 -9.12
C VAL A 168 -18.62 4.83 -9.22
N ALA A 169 -19.47 5.80 -8.87
CA ALA A 169 -20.92 5.65 -8.89
C ALA A 169 -21.50 5.37 -10.28
N ASN A 170 -20.80 5.80 -11.33
CA ASN A 170 -21.20 5.66 -12.72
C ASN A 170 -20.45 4.54 -13.46
N LEU A 171 -19.93 3.55 -12.72
CA LEU A 171 -19.36 2.34 -13.32
C LEU A 171 -20.37 1.63 -14.25
N ARG A 172 -19.83 1.01 -15.30
CA ARG A 172 -20.52 0.37 -16.42
C ARG A 172 -20.39 -1.15 -16.42
N THR A 173 -19.44 -1.74 -15.71
CA THR A 173 -19.36 -3.21 -15.59
C THR A 173 -20.65 -3.72 -14.95
N THR A 174 -21.34 -4.63 -15.62
CA THR A 174 -22.63 -5.16 -15.20
C THR A 174 -22.51 -6.59 -14.68
N ALA A 175 -23.44 -7.00 -13.83
CA ALA A 175 -23.63 -8.37 -13.40
C ALA A 175 -25.13 -8.69 -13.41
N GLU A 176 -25.58 -9.50 -14.38
CA GLU A 176 -26.98 -9.89 -14.52
C GLU A 176 -27.20 -11.24 -13.85
N ARG A 177 -28.15 -11.34 -12.92
CA ARG A 177 -28.50 -12.62 -12.30
C ARG A 177 -29.24 -13.52 -13.29
N ARG A 178 -28.70 -14.70 -13.58
CA ARG A 178 -29.33 -15.76 -14.39
C ARG A 178 -29.32 -17.08 -13.61
N GLY A 179 -30.44 -17.40 -12.98
CA GLY A 179 -30.57 -18.60 -12.14
C GLY A 179 -29.70 -18.50 -10.87
N ASP A 180 -28.75 -19.41 -10.74
CA ASP A 180 -27.82 -19.57 -9.61
C ASP A 180 -26.44 -18.92 -9.85
N LYS A 181 -26.33 -18.08 -10.87
CA LYS A 181 -25.12 -17.32 -11.22
C LYS A 181 -25.42 -15.89 -11.64
N TYR A 182 -24.38 -15.06 -11.60
CA TYR A 182 -24.28 -13.77 -12.26
C TYR A 182 -23.53 -13.94 -13.59
N ILE A 183 -23.97 -13.22 -14.62
CA ILE A 183 -23.25 -13.06 -15.88
C ILE A 183 -22.63 -11.67 -15.89
N VAL A 184 -21.30 -11.60 -15.90
CA VAL A 184 -20.55 -10.34 -15.76
C VAL A 184 -19.99 -9.90 -17.11
N ASN A 185 -20.24 -8.63 -17.45
CA ASN A 185 -19.75 -8.00 -18.68
C ASN A 185 -19.17 -6.61 -18.38
N GLY A 186 -17.98 -6.32 -18.89
CA GLY A 186 -17.35 -5.00 -18.75
C GLY A 186 -15.82 -5.04 -18.71
N ALA A 187 -15.22 -4.02 -18.12
CA ALA A 187 -13.77 -3.93 -18.01
C ALA A 187 -13.31 -3.12 -16.80
N LYS A 188 -12.14 -3.49 -16.27
CA LYS A 188 -11.45 -2.82 -15.17
C LYS A 188 -10.03 -2.44 -15.57
N LYS A 189 -9.55 -1.31 -15.06
CA LYS A 189 -8.28 -0.70 -15.45
C LYS A 189 -7.51 -0.24 -14.22
N TRP A 190 -6.18 -0.32 -14.30
CA TRP A 190 -5.24 0.01 -13.21
C TRP A 190 -5.25 -1.02 -12.06
N ILE A 191 -5.50 -2.29 -12.38
CA ILE A 191 -5.70 -3.32 -11.36
C ILE A 191 -4.34 -3.89 -10.93
N THR A 192 -3.84 -3.41 -9.79
CA THR A 192 -2.62 -3.92 -9.15
C THR A 192 -2.73 -5.42 -8.89
N ASN A 193 -1.67 -6.17 -9.17
CA ASN A 193 -1.58 -7.63 -9.12
C ASN A 193 -2.54 -8.41 -10.02
N GLY A 194 -3.35 -7.75 -10.87
CA GLY A 194 -4.38 -8.43 -11.65
C GLY A 194 -3.85 -9.54 -12.57
N ILE A 195 -2.60 -9.44 -13.01
CA ILE A 195 -1.97 -10.43 -13.89
C ILE A 195 -1.63 -11.75 -13.17
N TRP A 196 -1.45 -11.71 -11.84
CA TRP A 196 -1.12 -12.87 -11.01
C TRP A 196 -2.26 -13.29 -10.08
N ALA A 197 -3.32 -12.50 -9.96
CA ALA A 197 -4.42 -12.74 -9.05
C ALA A 197 -5.27 -13.93 -9.52
N ASP A 198 -5.73 -14.74 -8.57
CA ASP A 198 -6.71 -15.81 -8.81
C ASP A 198 -8.14 -15.27 -8.75
N TYR A 199 -8.37 -14.24 -7.92
CA TYR A 199 -9.67 -13.63 -7.72
C TYR A 199 -9.59 -12.10 -7.74
N CYS A 200 -10.63 -11.47 -8.25
CA CYS A 200 -10.80 -10.02 -8.22
C CYS A 200 -12.06 -9.64 -7.45
N THR A 201 -11.90 -8.92 -6.35
CA THR A 201 -13.01 -8.28 -5.64
C THR A 201 -13.47 -7.07 -6.48
N THR A 202 -14.58 -7.21 -7.18
CA THR A 202 -14.96 -6.36 -8.31
C THR A 202 -16.26 -5.62 -8.04
N ALA A 203 -16.24 -4.29 -8.25
CA ALA A 203 -17.46 -3.49 -8.23
C ALA A 203 -18.21 -3.63 -9.55
N VAL A 204 -19.46 -4.05 -9.48
CA VAL A 204 -20.33 -4.31 -10.63
C VAL A 204 -21.71 -3.69 -10.42
N ARG A 205 -22.42 -3.41 -11.51
CA ARG A 205 -23.80 -2.94 -11.48
C ARG A 205 -24.75 -4.11 -11.62
N THR A 206 -25.52 -4.37 -10.57
CA THR A 206 -26.59 -5.38 -10.53
C THR A 206 -27.98 -4.75 -10.60
N GLY A 207 -28.09 -3.45 -10.34
CA GLY A 207 -29.36 -2.71 -10.26
C GLY A 207 -29.39 -1.42 -11.05
N GLY A 208 -30.18 -0.46 -10.56
CA GLY A 208 -30.41 0.83 -11.20
C GLY A 208 -29.18 1.77 -11.25
N PRO A 209 -29.35 3.02 -11.70
CA PRO A 209 -28.26 3.99 -11.78
C PRO A 209 -27.73 4.39 -10.39
N SER A 210 -26.59 5.10 -10.37
CA SER A 210 -25.97 5.62 -9.16
C SER A 210 -25.49 4.52 -8.19
N HIS A 211 -25.27 4.91 -6.93
CA HIS A 211 -24.60 4.15 -5.88
C HIS A 211 -25.44 2.94 -5.43
N GLY A 212 -26.76 3.09 -5.45
CA GLY A 212 -27.72 2.08 -5.00
C GLY A 212 -27.93 0.93 -5.98
N GLY A 213 -27.23 0.87 -7.11
CA GLY A 213 -27.23 -0.27 -8.03
C GLY A 213 -25.92 -1.05 -8.07
N ILE A 214 -24.96 -0.70 -7.20
CA ILE A 214 -23.62 -1.29 -7.18
C ILE A 214 -23.58 -2.45 -6.18
N SER A 215 -22.99 -3.55 -6.61
CA SER A 215 -22.66 -4.74 -5.82
C SER A 215 -21.16 -5.02 -5.85
N LEU A 216 -20.69 -5.85 -4.92
CA LEU A 216 -19.29 -6.29 -4.87
C LEU A 216 -19.25 -7.82 -5.04
N LEU A 217 -18.63 -8.29 -6.13
CA LEU A 217 -18.49 -9.72 -6.45
C LEU A 217 -17.03 -10.16 -6.37
N VAL A 218 -16.78 -11.36 -5.86
CA VAL A 218 -15.46 -12.01 -5.95
C VAL A 218 -15.39 -12.83 -7.25
N ILE A 219 -14.80 -12.26 -8.30
CA ILE A 219 -14.77 -12.87 -9.63
C ILE A 219 -13.50 -13.74 -9.77
N PRO A 220 -13.62 -15.05 -10.11
CA PRO A 220 -12.46 -15.88 -10.44
C PRO A 220 -11.82 -15.42 -11.76
N LEU A 221 -10.54 -15.05 -11.75
CA LEU A 221 -9.85 -14.51 -12.92
C LEU A 221 -9.41 -15.57 -13.95
N LYS A 222 -9.49 -16.85 -13.58
CA LYS A 222 -9.26 -17.99 -14.48
C LYS A 222 -10.56 -18.51 -15.13
N ALA A 223 -11.71 -17.88 -14.88
CA ALA A 223 -12.96 -18.28 -15.49
C ALA A 223 -13.00 -17.96 -16.99
N PRO A 224 -13.72 -18.77 -17.81
CA PRO A 224 -13.97 -18.44 -19.21
C PRO A 224 -14.58 -17.04 -19.36
N GLY A 225 -14.14 -16.29 -20.37
CA GLY A 225 -14.58 -14.92 -20.62
C GLY A 225 -13.77 -13.84 -19.88
N VAL A 226 -12.86 -14.22 -18.98
CA VAL A 226 -11.92 -13.28 -18.36
C VAL A 226 -10.66 -13.17 -19.22
N THR A 227 -10.29 -11.95 -19.60
CA THR A 227 -9.00 -11.67 -20.25
C THR A 227 -8.23 -10.64 -19.43
N THR A 228 -6.96 -10.91 -19.16
CA THR A 228 -6.05 -9.98 -18.48
C THR A 228 -4.94 -9.52 -19.41
N ARG A 229 -4.57 -8.24 -19.33
CA ARG A 229 -3.46 -7.66 -20.08
C ARG A 229 -2.65 -6.75 -19.19
N ARG A 230 -1.35 -7.02 -19.09
CA ARG A 230 -0.40 -6.17 -18.36
C ARG A 230 -0.33 -4.77 -18.97
N MET A 231 -0.22 -3.77 -18.10
CA MET A 231 -0.09 -2.36 -18.46
C MET A 231 1.31 -1.85 -18.14
N GLU A 232 1.94 -1.21 -19.13
CA GLU A 232 3.25 -0.57 -18.96
C GLU A 232 3.07 0.89 -18.50
N ASN A 233 3.50 1.15 -17.27
CA ASN A 233 3.37 2.44 -16.60
C ASN A 233 4.72 3.16 -16.50
N GLN A 234 4.74 4.41 -16.03
CA GLN A 234 6.01 5.13 -15.80
C GLN A 234 6.82 4.56 -14.63
N GLY A 235 6.14 4.04 -13.61
CA GLY A 235 6.75 3.44 -12.42
C GLY A 235 5.94 2.24 -11.95
N VAL A 236 6.29 1.72 -10.77
CA VAL A 236 5.71 0.53 -10.12
C VAL A 236 5.63 -0.68 -11.05
N HIS A 237 6.68 -0.94 -11.82
CA HIS A 237 6.74 -2.00 -12.82
C HIS A 237 6.53 -3.38 -12.20
N ALA A 238 7.07 -3.66 -11.01
CA ALA A 238 6.84 -4.94 -10.34
C ALA A 238 5.43 -5.12 -9.74
N SER A 239 4.53 -4.12 -9.86
CA SER A 239 3.18 -4.18 -9.29
C SER A 239 2.16 -4.98 -10.12
N GLY A 240 2.49 -5.34 -11.36
CA GLY A 240 1.59 -6.09 -12.25
C GLY A 240 0.27 -5.36 -12.51
N SER A 241 0.33 -4.06 -12.73
CA SER A 241 -0.83 -3.25 -13.14
C SER A 241 -1.49 -3.86 -14.37
N THR A 242 -2.79 -4.09 -14.30
CA THR A 242 -3.51 -4.92 -15.27
C THR A 242 -4.79 -4.27 -15.75
N TYR A 243 -5.09 -4.48 -17.04
CA TYR A 243 -6.39 -4.27 -17.64
C TYR A 243 -7.12 -5.62 -17.66
N ILE A 244 -8.36 -5.66 -17.17
CA ILE A 244 -9.16 -6.87 -17.09
C ILE A 244 -10.44 -6.66 -17.91
N THR A 245 -10.79 -7.60 -18.78
CA THR A 245 -12.05 -7.62 -19.54
C THR A 245 -12.88 -8.82 -19.09
N PHE A 246 -14.18 -8.63 -18.99
CA PHE A 246 -15.17 -9.66 -18.70
C PHE A 246 -16.16 -9.76 -19.86
N GLU A 247 -16.27 -10.93 -20.47
CA GLU A 247 -17.19 -11.26 -21.55
C GLU A 247 -18.01 -12.50 -21.16
N ASP A 248 -19.28 -12.28 -20.80
CA ASP A 248 -20.22 -13.31 -20.34
C ASP A 248 -19.67 -14.24 -19.24
N VAL A 249 -18.93 -13.66 -18.29
CA VAL A 249 -18.28 -14.43 -17.21
C VAL A 249 -19.30 -14.92 -16.20
N GLU A 250 -19.34 -16.23 -15.97
CA GLU A 250 -20.24 -16.85 -15.00
C GLU A 250 -19.64 -16.81 -13.60
N VAL A 251 -20.36 -16.18 -12.65
CA VAL A 251 -19.94 -16.05 -11.25
C VAL A 251 -21.03 -16.60 -10.33
N PRO A 252 -20.75 -17.60 -9.48
CA PRO A 252 -21.74 -18.14 -8.55
C PRO A 252 -22.35 -17.09 -7.61
N LEU A 253 -23.61 -17.26 -7.20
CA LEU A 253 -24.27 -16.31 -6.29
C LEU A 253 -23.57 -16.16 -4.93
N ASP A 254 -22.94 -17.23 -4.43
CA ASP A 254 -22.21 -17.21 -3.15
C ASP A 254 -20.87 -16.45 -3.22
N HIS A 255 -20.53 -15.87 -4.37
CA HIS A 255 -19.41 -14.93 -4.53
C HIS A 255 -19.81 -13.46 -4.32
N LEU A 256 -21.10 -13.19 -4.07
CA LEU A 256 -21.57 -11.87 -3.67
C LEU A 256 -21.12 -11.55 -2.24
N LEU A 257 -20.46 -10.40 -2.07
CA LEU A 257 -20.10 -9.87 -0.77
C LEU A 257 -21.20 -8.96 -0.22
N GLY A 258 -21.64 -9.24 1.00
CA GLY A 258 -22.74 -8.52 1.63
C GLY A 258 -24.07 -8.77 0.91
N LYS A 259 -24.78 -7.69 0.58
CA LYS A 259 -26.09 -7.75 -0.07
C LYS A 259 -26.04 -7.12 -1.45
N GLU A 260 -26.85 -7.66 -2.35
CA GLU A 260 -27.03 -7.11 -3.69
C GLU A 260 -27.48 -5.65 -3.59
N ASN A 261 -26.92 -4.80 -4.45
CA ASN A 261 -27.14 -3.35 -4.49
C ASN A 261 -26.65 -2.57 -3.25
N GLN A 262 -25.87 -3.22 -2.38
CA GLN A 262 -25.25 -2.60 -1.20
C GLN A 262 -23.71 -2.67 -1.24
N GLY A 263 -23.11 -2.74 -2.42
CA GLY A 263 -21.66 -2.80 -2.60
C GLY A 263 -20.94 -1.46 -2.36
N PHE A 264 -21.60 -0.33 -2.63
CA PHE A 264 -20.94 0.98 -2.53
C PHE A 264 -20.42 1.32 -1.11
N PRO A 265 -21.20 1.14 -0.02
CA PRO A 265 -20.68 1.35 1.34
C PRO A 265 -19.50 0.44 1.70
N LEU A 266 -19.50 -0.81 1.21
CA LEU A 266 -18.42 -1.77 1.43
C LEU A 266 -17.13 -1.28 0.79
N ILE A 267 -17.20 -0.75 -0.44
CA ILE A 267 -16.06 -0.14 -1.13
C ILE A 267 -15.55 1.07 -0.35
N MET A 268 -16.45 1.98 0.07
CA MET A 268 -16.06 3.17 0.82
C MET A 268 -15.37 2.85 2.15
N SER A 269 -15.78 1.77 2.82
CA SER A 269 -15.16 1.34 4.08
C SER A 269 -13.68 0.92 3.93
N ASN A 270 -13.27 0.56 2.71
CA ASN A 270 -11.91 0.16 2.38
C ASN A 270 -10.98 1.35 2.11
N PHE A 271 -11.53 2.48 1.66
CA PHE A 271 -10.73 3.64 1.23
C PHE A 271 -10.05 4.40 2.37
N ASN A 272 -10.63 4.45 3.56
CA ASN A 272 -9.99 5.16 4.68
C ASN A 272 -8.68 4.47 5.14
N PRO A 273 -8.67 3.14 5.39
CA PRO A 273 -7.42 2.40 5.62
C PRO A 273 -6.42 2.53 4.46
N GLU A 274 -6.89 2.46 3.22
CA GLU A 274 -6.04 2.59 2.03
C GLU A 274 -5.36 3.98 1.97
N ARG A 275 -6.11 5.05 2.22
CA ARG A 275 -5.57 6.42 2.29
C ARG A 275 -4.53 6.59 3.38
N LEU A 276 -4.75 5.99 4.55
CA LEU A 276 -3.79 6.00 5.65
C LEU A 276 -2.49 5.26 5.27
N SER A 277 -2.61 4.11 4.61
CA SER A 277 -1.47 3.33 4.09
C SER A 277 -0.67 4.11 3.05
N LEU A 278 -1.36 4.75 2.08
CA LEU A 278 -0.71 5.59 1.07
C LEU A 278 -0.03 6.83 1.67
N ALA A 279 -0.62 7.46 2.68
CA ALA A 279 0.01 8.56 3.40
C ALA A 279 1.28 8.11 4.12
N THR A 280 1.22 6.97 4.80
CA THR A 280 2.35 6.33 5.48
C THR A 280 3.49 6.05 4.50
N ALA A 281 3.18 5.40 3.38
CA ALA A 281 4.15 5.14 2.31
C ALA A 281 4.77 6.44 1.80
N ALA A 282 3.96 7.47 1.53
CA ALA A 282 4.46 8.74 1.01
C ALA A 282 5.43 9.45 1.96
N LEU A 283 5.15 9.44 3.26
CA LEU A 283 6.05 9.99 4.27
C LEU A 283 7.35 9.19 4.36
N ARG A 284 7.29 7.85 4.39
CA ARG A 284 8.52 7.04 4.38
C ARG A 284 9.38 7.31 3.15
N LEU A 285 8.78 7.32 1.95
CA LEU A 285 9.52 7.56 0.71
C LEU A 285 10.13 8.96 0.69
N SER A 286 9.49 9.94 1.34
CA SER A 286 10.06 11.27 1.54
C SER A 286 11.33 11.17 2.40
N ARG A 287 11.28 10.45 3.52
CA ARG A 287 12.44 10.21 4.39
C ARG A 287 13.57 9.46 3.69
N VAL A 288 13.25 8.49 2.82
CA VAL A 288 14.23 7.79 1.97
C VAL A 288 14.92 8.77 1.01
N CYS A 289 14.16 9.65 0.35
CA CYS A 289 14.73 10.71 -0.48
C CYS A 289 15.66 11.63 0.31
N VAL A 290 15.27 12.01 1.54
CA VAL A 290 16.11 12.83 2.41
C VAL A 290 17.42 12.12 2.75
N GLN A 291 17.35 10.84 3.12
CA GLN A 291 18.52 10.03 3.47
C GLN A 291 19.53 9.98 2.32
N ASP A 292 19.10 9.55 1.13
CA ASP A 292 19.98 9.40 -0.02
C ASP A 292 20.59 10.74 -0.47
N ALA A 293 19.78 11.81 -0.47
CA ALA A 293 20.26 13.13 -0.83
C ALA A 293 21.26 13.67 0.20
N TYR A 294 21.03 13.41 1.49
CA TYR A 294 21.91 13.87 2.57
C TYR A 294 23.26 13.15 2.53
N GLU A 295 23.25 11.82 2.43
CA GLU A 295 24.47 11.02 2.30
C GLU A 295 25.26 11.45 1.07
N TYR A 296 24.59 11.65 -0.07
CA TYR A 296 25.24 12.17 -1.27
C TYR A 296 25.82 13.58 -1.06
N ALA A 297 25.11 14.47 -0.37
CA ALA A 297 25.58 15.83 -0.11
C ALA A 297 26.77 15.90 0.85
N CYS A 298 26.88 14.94 1.76
CA CYS A 298 28.00 14.80 2.69
C CYS A 298 29.27 14.23 2.03
N ASP A 299 29.11 13.47 0.94
CA ASP A 299 30.22 12.85 0.23
C ASP A 299 30.69 13.66 -0.98
N ARG A 300 29.76 14.33 -1.70
CA ARG A 300 30.07 15.00 -2.96
C ARG A 300 30.72 16.35 -2.72
N GLU A 301 31.82 16.61 -3.41
CA GLU A 301 32.48 17.92 -3.42
C GLU A 301 32.20 18.70 -4.71
N THR A 302 31.96 20.01 -4.56
CA THR A 302 31.84 20.98 -5.66
C THR A 302 32.44 22.31 -5.22
N PHE A 303 33.17 22.97 -6.12
CA PHE A 303 33.79 24.27 -5.85
C PHE A 303 34.67 24.27 -4.58
N GLY A 304 35.41 23.18 -4.34
CA GLY A 304 36.38 23.06 -3.23
C GLY A 304 35.78 22.82 -1.85
N LYS A 305 34.48 22.47 -1.76
CA LYS A 305 33.78 22.16 -0.50
C LYS A 305 32.74 21.08 -0.71
N LYS A 306 32.34 20.39 0.36
CA LYS A 306 31.26 19.41 0.33
C LYS A 306 29.95 20.08 -0.03
N LEU A 307 29.06 19.35 -0.70
CA LEU A 307 27.80 19.89 -1.17
C LEU A 307 26.94 20.40 0.00
N ILE A 308 26.95 19.70 1.14
CA ILE A 308 26.27 20.11 2.37
C ILE A 308 26.80 21.42 2.99
N GLU A 309 28.01 21.86 2.64
CA GLU A 309 28.59 23.12 3.12
C GLU A 309 28.05 24.36 2.39
N HIS A 310 27.31 24.18 1.29
CA HIS A 310 26.61 25.27 0.62
C HIS A 310 25.27 25.57 1.31
N GLU A 311 25.03 26.84 1.63
CA GLU A 311 23.82 27.27 2.35
C GLU A 311 22.53 26.87 1.64
N ALA A 312 22.47 27.05 0.31
CA ALA A 312 21.32 26.69 -0.50
C ALA A 312 20.95 25.19 -0.39
N ILE A 313 21.93 24.32 -0.13
CA ILE A 313 21.70 22.88 0.07
C ILE A 313 21.14 22.63 1.47
N ARG A 314 21.70 23.25 2.52
CA ARG A 314 21.17 23.14 3.89
C ARG A 314 19.74 23.67 4.01
N GLN A 315 19.41 24.76 3.32
CA GLN A 315 18.05 25.31 3.28
C GLN A 315 17.02 24.31 2.71
N LYS A 316 17.41 23.48 1.73
CA LYS A 316 16.56 22.39 1.21
C LYS A 316 16.29 21.35 2.30
N PHE A 317 17.31 20.90 3.02
CA PHE A 317 17.13 19.94 4.14
C PHE A 317 16.25 20.49 5.26
N ALA A 318 16.39 21.77 5.61
CA ALA A 318 15.48 22.42 6.56
C ALA A 318 14.03 22.44 6.04
N THR A 319 13.84 22.69 4.74
CA THR A 319 12.53 22.63 4.09
C THR A 319 11.94 21.22 4.12
N PHE A 320 12.76 20.17 3.98
CA PHE A 320 12.28 18.78 4.09
C PHE A 320 11.68 18.50 5.47
N GLY A 321 12.37 18.91 6.55
CA GLY A 321 11.84 18.79 7.91
C GLY A 321 10.51 19.53 8.09
N LEU A 322 10.39 20.75 7.56
CA LEU A 322 9.15 21.55 7.62
C LEU A 322 7.96 20.90 6.90
N LEU A 323 8.21 20.05 5.90
CA LEU A 323 7.18 19.36 5.14
C LEU A 323 6.84 17.98 5.74
N ILE A 324 7.84 17.24 6.21
CA ILE A 324 7.69 15.85 6.67
C ILE A 324 7.14 15.80 8.09
N GLU A 325 7.70 16.56 9.03
CA GLU A 325 7.39 16.39 10.46
C GLU A 325 5.94 16.78 10.82
N PRO A 326 5.36 17.88 10.31
CA PRO A 326 3.95 18.18 10.59
C PRO A 326 2.98 17.15 10.00
N ALA A 327 3.29 16.61 8.82
CA ALA A 327 2.48 15.57 8.20
C ALA A 327 2.59 14.23 8.96
N HIS A 328 3.77 13.91 9.50
CA HIS A 328 3.96 12.76 10.37
C HIS A 328 3.18 12.91 11.68
N ALA A 329 3.23 14.06 12.35
CA ALA A 329 2.44 14.31 13.54
C ALA A 329 0.93 14.17 13.28
N PHE A 330 0.43 14.62 12.11
CA PHE A 330 -0.97 14.44 11.73
C PHE A 330 -1.32 12.96 11.47
N LEU A 331 -0.41 12.19 10.87
CA LEU A 331 -0.55 10.74 10.73
C LEU A 331 -0.70 10.07 12.11
N GLU A 332 0.17 10.38 13.05
CA GLU A 332 0.15 9.82 14.41
C GLU A 332 -1.15 10.18 15.16
N GLN A 333 -1.57 11.44 15.08
CA GLN A 333 -2.84 11.87 15.65
C GLN A 333 -4.03 11.09 15.08
N LEU A 334 -4.04 10.82 13.77
CA LEU A 334 -5.11 10.05 13.14
C LEU A 334 -5.06 8.57 13.54
N CYS A 335 -3.87 7.98 13.65
CA CYS A 335 -3.72 6.62 14.15
C CYS A 335 -4.29 6.49 15.57
N TYR A 336 -3.99 7.45 16.44
CA TYR A 336 -4.57 7.51 17.78
C TYR A 336 -6.10 7.59 17.76
N ILE A 337 -6.69 8.47 16.96
CA ILE A 337 -8.16 8.60 16.85
C ILE A 337 -8.81 7.31 16.36
N ILE A 338 -8.25 6.67 15.33
CA ILE A 338 -8.76 5.41 14.77
C ILE A 338 -8.65 4.29 15.80
N GLU A 339 -7.52 4.20 16.51
CA GLU A 339 -7.32 3.18 17.54
C GLU A 339 -8.28 3.39 18.73
N GLN A 340 -8.49 4.63 19.17
CA GLN A 340 -9.47 4.93 20.21
C GLN A 340 -10.91 4.64 19.77
N SER A 341 -11.25 4.88 18.50
CA SER A 341 -12.55 4.50 17.92
C SER A 341 -12.76 2.99 17.99
N ARG A 342 -11.72 2.21 17.68
CA ARG A 342 -11.72 0.74 17.79
C ARG A 342 -11.91 0.27 19.23
N VAL A 343 -11.13 0.81 20.16
CA VAL A 343 -11.15 0.40 21.59
C VAL A 343 -12.47 0.78 22.26
N THR A 344 -13.02 1.96 21.96
CA THR A 344 -14.26 2.45 22.60
C THR A 344 -15.53 1.96 21.91
N GLY A 345 -15.43 1.38 20.71
CA GLY A 345 -16.57 1.01 19.88
C GLY A 345 -17.38 2.20 19.36
N LYS A 346 -16.88 3.43 19.52
CA LYS A 346 -17.53 4.65 19.04
C LYS A 346 -16.97 5.02 17.68
N GLU A 347 -17.81 4.96 16.66
CA GLU A 347 -17.41 5.36 15.32
C GLU A 347 -17.09 6.85 15.24
N VAL A 348 -15.96 7.18 14.60
CA VAL A 348 -15.55 8.55 14.33
C VAL A 348 -15.42 8.72 12.82
N ASN A 349 -15.98 9.80 12.29
CA ASN A 349 -15.83 10.11 10.87
C ASN A 349 -14.42 10.66 10.59
N VAL A 350 -13.53 9.78 10.16
CA VAL A 350 -12.14 10.10 9.78
C VAL A 350 -11.95 10.28 8.27
N GLY A 351 -13.02 10.21 7.46
CA GLY A 351 -12.92 10.21 6.01
C GLY A 351 -12.30 11.48 5.44
N GLY A 352 -12.73 12.65 5.93
CA GLY A 352 -12.16 13.94 5.54
C GLY A 352 -10.71 14.10 5.99
N MET A 353 -10.39 13.67 7.21
CA MET A 353 -9.03 13.81 7.77
C MET A 353 -8.02 12.89 7.07
N THR A 354 -8.39 11.64 6.79
CA THR A 354 -7.55 10.70 6.03
C THR A 354 -7.32 11.15 4.59
N ALA A 355 -8.33 11.76 3.95
CA ALA A 355 -8.16 12.38 2.64
C ALA A 355 -7.19 13.57 2.68
N LEU A 356 -7.32 14.46 3.67
CA LEU A 356 -6.39 15.59 3.87
C LEU A 356 -4.96 15.11 4.12
N LEU A 357 -4.76 14.13 5.00
CA LEU A 357 -3.45 13.57 5.29
C LEU A 357 -2.82 12.96 4.03
N LYS A 358 -3.58 12.21 3.24
CA LYS A 358 -3.10 11.64 1.97
C LYS A 358 -2.62 12.74 1.02
N VAL A 359 -3.39 13.82 0.85
CA VAL A 359 -3.00 14.94 -0.01
C VAL A 359 -1.75 15.63 0.53
N MET A 360 -1.70 15.91 1.83
CA MET A 360 -0.55 16.54 2.48
C MET A 360 0.73 15.70 2.30
N SER A 361 0.66 14.41 2.58
CA SER A 361 1.79 13.48 2.52
C SER A 361 2.29 13.25 1.09
N THR A 362 1.37 13.13 0.13
CA THR A 362 1.75 12.94 -1.29
C THR A 362 2.34 14.19 -1.93
N ARG A 363 1.84 15.38 -1.59
CA ARG A 363 2.46 16.66 -2.01
C ARG A 363 3.83 16.89 -1.36
N CYS A 364 3.97 16.49 -0.10
CA CYS A 364 5.25 16.47 0.60
C CYS A 364 6.27 15.60 -0.18
N LEU A 365 5.90 14.36 -0.52
CA LEU A 365 6.74 13.46 -1.31
C LEU A 365 7.14 14.05 -2.66
N GLU A 366 6.18 14.58 -3.43
CA GLU A 366 6.46 15.19 -4.73
C GLU A 366 7.55 16.27 -4.62
N LYS A 367 7.40 17.18 -3.63
CA LYS A 367 8.33 18.28 -3.41
C LYS A 367 9.69 17.77 -2.91
N VAL A 368 9.71 16.88 -1.91
CA VAL A 368 10.95 16.34 -1.34
C VAL A 368 11.72 15.54 -2.38
N CYS A 369 11.06 14.65 -3.13
CA CYS A 369 11.68 13.84 -4.17
C CYS A 369 12.30 14.72 -5.27
N ARG A 370 11.56 15.71 -5.77
CA ARG A 370 12.06 16.63 -6.81
C ARG A 370 13.31 17.40 -6.36
N GLU A 371 13.30 17.91 -5.14
CA GLU A 371 14.44 18.65 -4.60
C GLU A 371 15.61 17.74 -4.23
N ALA A 372 15.34 16.50 -3.80
CA ALA A 372 16.37 15.48 -3.60
C ALA A 372 17.08 15.13 -4.92
N GLN A 373 16.34 14.95 -6.02
CA GLN A 373 16.93 14.78 -7.35
C GLN A 373 17.82 15.96 -7.75
N GLN A 374 17.37 17.20 -7.47
CA GLN A 374 18.17 18.40 -7.72
C GLN A 374 19.47 18.42 -6.91
N ILE A 375 19.45 18.02 -5.63
CA ILE A 375 20.66 17.90 -4.80
C ILE A 375 21.63 16.87 -5.41
N MET A 376 21.12 15.74 -5.90
CA MET A 376 21.94 14.72 -6.54
C MET A 376 22.46 15.10 -7.93
N GLY A 377 21.86 16.10 -8.58
CA GLY A 377 22.19 16.50 -9.94
C GLY A 377 22.02 15.35 -10.93
N GLY A 378 22.99 15.15 -11.83
CA GLY A 378 22.92 14.08 -12.84
C GLY A 378 22.78 12.67 -12.26
N ALA A 379 23.26 12.42 -11.03
CA ALA A 379 23.08 11.13 -10.37
C ALA A 379 21.62 10.82 -10.06
N GLY A 380 20.82 11.84 -9.71
CA GLY A 380 19.38 11.69 -9.41
C GLY A 380 18.49 11.49 -10.64
N TYR A 381 19.05 11.60 -11.84
CA TYR A 381 18.39 11.31 -13.11
C TYR A 381 18.72 9.90 -13.64
N ALA A 382 19.78 9.26 -13.12
CA ALA A 382 20.20 7.96 -13.57
C ALA A 382 19.39 6.84 -12.90
N LYS A 383 18.94 5.86 -13.68
CA LYS A 383 18.29 4.62 -13.21
C LYS A 383 19.26 3.66 -12.49
N SER A 384 20.51 4.05 -12.30
CA SER A 384 21.59 3.22 -11.76
C SER A 384 22.48 4.02 -10.81
N GLY A 385 23.20 3.31 -9.94
CA GLY A 385 24.09 3.94 -8.97
C GLY A 385 23.34 4.64 -7.84
N ARG A 386 24.00 5.59 -7.18
CA ARG A 386 23.53 6.17 -5.91
C ARG A 386 22.15 6.85 -6.00
N GLY A 387 21.77 7.39 -7.16
CA GLY A 387 20.49 8.07 -7.34
C GLY A 387 19.35 7.19 -7.86
N ALA A 388 19.60 5.90 -8.13
CA ALA A 388 18.61 4.99 -8.71
C ALA A 388 17.34 4.88 -7.86
N ARG A 389 17.50 4.87 -6.53
CA ARG A 389 16.38 4.79 -5.60
C ARG A 389 15.51 6.05 -5.65
N ILE A 390 16.11 7.24 -5.59
CA ILE A 390 15.35 8.50 -5.74
C ILE A 390 14.73 8.61 -7.15
N GLU A 391 15.43 8.19 -8.20
CA GLU A 391 14.89 8.18 -9.57
C GLU A 391 13.65 7.29 -9.67
N GLN A 392 13.68 6.09 -9.08
CA GLN A 392 12.50 5.21 -9.00
C GLN A 392 11.37 5.88 -8.22
N ILE A 393 11.69 6.44 -7.05
CA ILE A 393 10.76 7.22 -6.24
C ILE A 393 10.31 8.49 -6.98
N SER A 394 10.90 8.93 -8.07
CA SER A 394 10.34 10.05 -8.85
C SER A 394 9.23 9.59 -9.81
N ARG A 395 9.28 8.33 -10.24
CA ARG A 395 8.32 7.72 -11.18
C ARG A 395 7.10 7.11 -10.49
N ASP A 396 7.29 6.56 -9.29
CA ASP A 396 6.25 5.87 -8.50
C ASP A 396 5.17 6.79 -7.86
N PRO A 397 5.47 7.99 -7.31
CA PRO A 397 4.52 8.85 -6.59
C PRO A 397 3.44 9.42 -7.50
N CYS A 398 3.74 9.54 -8.80
CA CYS A 398 2.76 9.88 -9.81
C CYS A 398 1.56 8.93 -9.81
N CYS A 399 1.70 7.70 -9.31
CA CYS A 399 0.58 6.77 -9.15
C CYS A 399 -0.26 7.07 -7.90
N ALA A 400 0.36 7.44 -6.77
CA ALA A 400 -0.35 7.71 -5.52
C ALA A 400 -1.13 9.05 -5.52
N ALA A 401 -0.67 10.06 -6.28
CA ALA A 401 -1.30 11.38 -6.33
C ALA A 401 -2.58 11.46 -7.19
N ARG A 402 -2.80 10.53 -8.15
CA ARG A 402 -3.82 10.65 -9.22
C ARG A 402 -5.27 10.30 -8.84
N SER A 403 -5.52 9.82 -7.63
CA SER A 403 -6.84 9.33 -7.19
C SER A 403 -7.64 10.30 -6.30
N SER A 404 -7.31 11.61 -6.30
CA SER A 404 -8.12 12.64 -5.63
C SER A 404 -9.17 13.22 -6.55
#